data_AF-A0A928IWN2-F1
#
_entry.id   AF-A0A928IWN2-F1
#
_cell.length_a   1.000
_cell.length_b   1.000
_cell.length_c   1.000
_cell.angle_alpha   90.00
_cell.angle_beta   90.00
_cell.angle_gamma   90.00
#
_symmetry.space_group_name_H-M   'P 1'
#
loop_
_entity.id
_entity.type
_entity.pdbx_description
1 polymer ?
#
loop_
_entity_poly.entity_id
_entity_poly.type
_entity_poly.pdbx_seq_one_letter_code
_entity_poly.pdbx_strand_id
1 'polypeptide(L)'
;MKIYGKLIIFTFLMAAILSVSAVSVYADDGFNDVKESDWYYEAVKESVEAGIFTGTSKNEFSPKKGMSRAMFVTTLARLYEVDTSSYTGTSF
;
A
#
# COMPACT_ATOMS: atom_id res chain seq x y z
N MET A 1 41.29 -6.70 -5.73
CA MET A 1 40.69 -5.52 -5.06
C MET A 1 39.50 -4.97 -5.87
N LYS A 2 38.47 -5.79 -6.17
CA LYS A 2 37.21 -5.35 -6.84
C LYS A 2 35.96 -5.78 -6.05
N ILE A 3 36.17 -6.45 -4.92
CA ILE A 3 35.16 -7.11 -4.09
C ILE A 3 34.58 -6.11 -3.07
N TYR A 4 35.40 -5.16 -2.61
CA TYR A 4 35.02 -4.13 -1.63
C TYR A 4 34.04 -3.08 -2.19
N GLY A 5 34.01 -2.84 -3.51
CA GLY A 5 33.03 -1.91 -4.11
C GLY A 5 31.59 -2.43 -4.05
N LYS A 6 31.39 -3.74 -4.29
CA LYS A 6 30.08 -4.39 -4.15
C LYS A 6 29.62 -4.49 -2.70
N LEU A 7 30.55 -4.67 -1.76
CA LEU A 7 30.23 -4.74 -0.33
C LEU A 7 29.83 -3.36 0.23
N ILE A 8 30.46 -2.27 -0.22
CA ILE A 8 30.08 -0.90 0.16
C ILE A 8 28.71 -0.50 -0.41
N ILE A 9 28.41 -0.89 -1.66
CA ILE A 9 27.07 -0.65 -2.24
C ILE A 9 26.01 -1.43 -1.47
N PHE A 10 26.28 -2.68 -1.08
CA PHE A 10 25.33 -3.52 -0.35
C PHE A 10 25.06 -3.00 1.07
N THR A 11 26.08 -2.48 1.78
CA THR A 11 25.88 -1.83 3.08
C THR A 11 25.18 -0.48 2.96
N PHE A 12 25.41 0.28 1.89
CA PHE A 12 24.64 1.51 1.62
C PHE A 12 23.16 1.21 1.31
N LEU A 13 22.90 0.12 0.59
CA LEU A 13 21.55 -0.34 0.24
C LEU A 13 20.80 -0.85 1.49
N MET A 14 21.49 -1.48 2.44
CA MET A 14 20.94 -1.90 3.73
C MET A 14 20.74 -0.73 4.71
N ALA A 15 21.60 0.31 4.66
CA ALA A 15 21.44 1.52 5.47
C ALA A 15 20.31 2.43 4.97
N ALA A 16 20.04 2.47 3.65
CA ALA A 16 18.88 3.17 3.10
C ALA A 16 17.55 2.56 3.56
N ILE A 17 17.50 1.24 3.75
CA ILE A 17 16.33 0.53 4.29
C ILE A 17 16.14 0.82 5.79
N LEU A 18 17.22 1.15 6.53
CA LEU A 18 17.16 1.45 7.96
C LEU A 18 16.73 2.89 8.30
N SER A 19 16.61 3.79 7.30
CA SER A 19 16.24 5.19 7.50
C SER A 19 14.80 5.52 7.10
N VAL A 20 13.95 4.52 6.85
CA VAL A 20 12.49 4.73 6.81
C VAL A 20 11.97 4.86 8.24
N SER A 21 12.33 5.98 8.88
CA SER A 21 11.77 6.41 10.15
C SER A 21 10.73 7.47 9.85
N ALA A 22 9.49 7.16 10.22
CA ALA A 22 8.25 7.90 9.97
C ALA A 22 7.60 7.67 8.59
N VAL A 23 7.29 6.41 8.27
CA VAL A 23 5.89 6.17 7.87
C VAL A 23 5.07 6.68 9.04
N SER A 24 4.41 7.82 8.88
CA SER A 24 3.37 8.21 9.82
C SER A 24 2.29 7.15 9.66
N VAL A 25 2.38 6.11 10.47
CA VAL A 25 1.25 5.28 10.80
C VAL A 25 0.35 6.27 11.54
N TYR A 26 -0.48 6.99 10.77
CA TYR A 26 -1.66 7.62 11.33
C TYR A 26 -2.27 6.54 12.21
N ALA A 27 -2.52 6.86 13.48
CA ALA A 27 -3.39 6.04 14.29
C ALA A 27 -4.69 5.92 13.49
N ASP A 28 -4.79 4.83 12.74
CA ASP A 28 -6.01 4.45 12.07
C ASP A 28 -6.87 3.99 13.22
N ASP A 29 -7.82 4.81 13.64
CA ASP A 29 -8.83 4.46 14.63
C ASP A 29 -9.80 3.37 14.07
N GLY A 30 -9.34 2.60 13.08
CA GLY A 30 -10.13 1.76 12.20
C GLY A 30 -11.09 2.57 11.32
N PHE A 31 -11.85 1.85 10.51
CA PHE A 31 -12.97 2.42 9.80
C PHE A 31 -14.24 2.37 10.66
N ASN A 32 -14.96 3.49 10.75
CA ASN A 32 -16.19 3.59 11.55
C ASN A 32 -17.31 2.66 11.05
N ASP A 33 -17.24 2.24 9.80
CA ASP A 33 -18.21 1.39 9.12
C ASP A 33 -17.76 -0.08 8.98
N VAL A 34 -16.71 -0.48 9.69
CA VAL A 34 -16.19 -1.86 9.75
C VAL A 34 -16.01 -2.25 11.21
N LYS A 35 -16.90 -3.11 11.72
CA LYS A 35 -16.86 -3.57 13.12
C LYS A 35 -16.16 -4.91 13.22
N GLU A 36 -15.49 -5.18 14.34
CA GLU A 36 -14.84 -6.50 14.61
C GLU A 36 -15.79 -7.69 14.46
N SER A 37 -17.09 -7.49 14.68
CA SER A 37 -18.12 -8.50 14.50
C SER A 37 -18.52 -8.76 13.04
N ASP A 38 -18.13 -7.89 12.11
CA ASP A 38 -18.48 -8.04 10.70
C ASP A 38 -17.66 -9.16 10.07
N TRP A 39 -18.31 -10.02 9.27
CA TRP A 39 -17.66 -11.17 8.64
C TRP A 39 -16.48 -10.81 7.73
N TYR A 40 -16.43 -9.57 7.23
CA TYR A 40 -15.37 -9.05 6.37
C TYR A 40 -14.29 -8.26 7.14
N TYR A 41 -14.40 -8.12 8.47
CA TYR A 41 -13.47 -7.31 9.27
C TYR A 41 -12.01 -7.69 9.02
N GLU A 42 -11.68 -8.97 9.17
CA GLU A 42 -10.29 -9.42 9.03
C GLU A 42 -9.77 -9.22 7.60
N ALA A 43 -10.61 -9.49 6.60
CA ALA A 43 -10.24 -9.28 5.20
C ALA A 43 -9.96 -7.81 4.89
N VAL A 44 -10.76 -6.89 5.45
CA VAL A 44 -10.54 -5.44 5.30
C VAL A 44 -9.23 -5.03 5.97
N LYS A 45 -9.03 -5.47 7.22
CA LYS A 45 -7.83 -5.16 7.99
C LYS A 45 -6.56 -5.63 7.27
N GLU A 46 -6.48 -6.90 6.89
CA GLU A 46 -5.33 -7.47 6.18
C GLU A 46 -5.05 -6.74 4.86
N SER A 47 -6.10 -6.43 4.10
CA SER A 47 -5.93 -5.78 2.80
C SER A 47 -5.51 -4.31 2.91
N VAL A 48 -5.84 -3.65 4.01
CA VAL A 48 -5.43 -2.27 4.30
C VAL A 48 -3.99 -2.24 4.82
N GLU A 49 -3.64 -3.17 5.72
CA GLU A 49 -2.27 -3.37 6.19
C GLU A 49 -1.31 -3.70 5.04
N ALA A 50 -1.77 -4.48 4.06
CA ALA A 50 -1.03 -4.77 2.83
C ALA A 50 -1.00 -3.60 1.82
N GLY A 51 -1.66 -2.48 2.10
CA GLY A 51 -1.72 -1.32 1.20
C GLY A 51 -2.54 -1.53 -0.08
N ILE A 52 -3.29 -2.63 -0.18
CA ILE A 52 -4.14 -2.95 -1.34
C ILE A 52 -5.36 -2.01 -1.37
N PHE A 53 -5.93 -1.74 -0.20
CA PHE A 53 -7.02 -0.76 -0.02
C PHE A 53 -6.62 0.36 0.94
N THR A 54 -7.25 1.52 0.75
CA THR A 54 -6.99 2.75 1.52
C THR A 54 -8.28 3.38 2.09
N GLY A 55 -9.41 2.70 1.96
CA GLY A 55 -10.73 3.27 2.23
C GLY A 55 -11.19 4.30 1.20
N THR A 56 -12.41 4.79 1.37
CA THR A 56 -13.03 5.83 0.53
C THR A 56 -12.93 7.23 1.14
N SER A 57 -12.67 7.31 2.44
CA SER A 57 -12.39 8.54 3.18
C SER A 57 -11.43 8.20 4.31
N LYS A 58 -11.05 9.20 5.11
CA LYS A 58 -10.11 9.01 6.23
C LYS A 58 -10.59 7.95 7.24
N ASN A 59 -11.91 7.84 7.44
CA ASN A 59 -12.48 7.00 8.50
C ASN A 59 -13.56 6.02 7.97
N GLU A 60 -13.70 5.86 6.65
CA GLU A 60 -14.70 4.96 6.04
C GLU A 60 -14.10 4.07 4.97
N PHE A 61 -14.42 2.77 5.05
CA PHE A 61 -14.06 1.77 4.05
C PHE A 61 -15.11 1.68 2.94
N SER A 62 -16.38 1.91 3.26
CA SER A 62 -17.56 1.74 2.41
C SER A 62 -17.74 0.30 1.86
N PRO A 63 -17.80 -0.75 2.70
CA PRO A 63 -17.83 -2.15 2.25
C PRO A 63 -19.06 -2.51 1.40
N LYS A 64 -20.14 -1.76 1.54
CA LYS A 64 -21.40 -1.97 0.80
C LYS A 64 -21.52 -1.12 -0.46
N LYS A 65 -20.55 -0.24 -0.73
CA LYS A 65 -20.56 0.63 -1.91
C LYS A 65 -20.05 -0.14 -3.13
N GLY A 66 -20.70 0.05 -4.27
CA GLY A 66 -20.24 -0.54 -5.52
C GLY A 66 -18.83 -0.08 -5.90
N MET A 67 -18.00 -1.02 -6.35
CA MET A 67 -16.66 -0.74 -6.83
C MET A 67 -16.70 -0.29 -8.30
N SER A 68 -16.04 0.81 -8.63
CA SER A 68 -15.86 1.24 -10.02
C SER A 68 -14.75 0.42 -10.68
N ARG A 69 -14.79 0.34 -12.02
CA ARG A 69 -13.75 -0.35 -12.80
C ARG A 69 -12.37 0.26 -12.57
N ALA A 70 -12.30 1.58 -12.40
CA ALA A 70 -11.04 2.28 -12.10
C ALA A 70 -10.50 1.85 -10.74
N MET A 71 -11.33 1.81 -9.70
CA MET A 71 -10.91 1.31 -8.38
C MET A 71 -10.42 -0.13 -8.48
N PHE A 72 -11.14 -1.00 -9.20
CA PHE A 72 -10.75 -2.40 -9.37
C PHE A 72 -9.35 -2.53 -9.99
N VAL A 73 -9.07 -1.83 -11.08
CA VAL A 73 -7.75 -1.86 -11.73
C VAL A 73 -6.67 -1.28 -10.82
N THR A 74 -6.96 -0.20 -10.08
CA THR A 74 -6.02 0.37 -9.12
C THR A 74 -5.69 -0.60 -7.99
N THR A 75 -6.69 -1.30 -7.45
CA THR A 75 -6.49 -2.34 -6.43
C THR A 75 -5.62 -3.47 -6.96
N LEU A 76 -5.84 -3.94 -8.20
CA LEU A 76 -4.99 -4.94 -8.83
C LEU A 76 -3.56 -4.43 -9.04
N ALA A 77 -3.38 -3.18 -9.47
CA ALA A 77 -2.06 -2.60 -9.65
C ALA A 77 -1.26 -2.56 -8.34
N ARG A 78 -1.92 -2.25 -7.21
CA ARG A 78 -1.31 -2.31 -5.87
C ARG A 78 -0.98 -3.73 -5.45
N LEU A 79 -1.91 -4.67 -5.66
CA LEU A 79 -1.73 -6.08 -5.33
C LEU A 79 -0.52 -6.70 -6.06
N TYR A 80 -0.28 -6.30 -7.31
CA TYR A 80 0.85 -6.79 -8.12
C TYR A 80 2.07 -5.86 -8.07
N GLU A 81 2.07 -4.83 -7.21
CA GLU A 81 3.16 -3.85 -7.06
C GLU A 81 3.61 -3.26 -8.42
N VAL A 82 2.65 -2.95 -9.29
CA VAL A 82 2.93 -2.47 -10.65
C VAL A 82 3.66 -1.13 -10.59
N ASP A 83 4.83 -1.06 -11.22
CA ASP A 83 5.58 0.19 -11.37
C ASP A 83 4.91 1.11 -12.38
N THR A 84 4.16 2.09 -11.87
CA THR A 84 3.47 3.09 -12.69
C THR A 84 4.41 4.16 -13.25
N SER A 85 5.66 4.25 -12.79
CA SER A 85 6.60 5.30 -13.22
C SER A 85 7.01 5.19 -14.68
N SER A 86 6.89 3.99 -15.25
CA SER A 86 7.15 3.69 -16.66
C SER A 86 6.02 4.16 -17.59
N TYR A 87 4.83 4.43 -17.06
CA TYR A 87 3.64 4.82 -17.82
C TYR A 87 3.38 6.34 -17.71
N THR A 88 4.30 7.14 -18.26
CA THR A 88 4.19 8.62 -18.31
C THR A 88 3.50 9.14 -19.57
N GLY A 89 3.22 8.26 -20.54
CA GLY A 89 2.58 8.62 -21.80
C GLY A 89 1.09 8.90 -21.62
N THR A 90 0.68 10.16 -21.67
CA THR A 90 -0.73 10.55 -21.85
C THR A 90 -1.10 10.45 -23.33
N SER A 91 -1.37 9.23 -23.79
CA SER A 91 -2.02 8.96 -25.07
C SER A 91 -3.45 8.52 -24.78
N PHE A 92 -4.33 9.50 -24.56
CA PHE A 92 -5.77 9.32 -24.58
C PHE A 92 -6.38 10.34 -25.53
#